data_AF-A0A1C5JUT7-F1
#
_entry.id   AF-A0A1C5JUT7-F1
#
_cell.length_a   1.000
_cell.length_b   1.000
_cell.length_c   1.000
_cell.angle_alpha   90.00
_cell.angle_beta   90.00
_cell.angle_gamma   90.00
#
_symmetry.space_group_name_H-M   'P 1'
#
loop_
_entity.id
_entity.type
_entity.pdbx_description
1 polymer ?
#
loop_
_entity_poly.entity_id
_entity_poly.type
_entity_poly.pdbx_seq_one_letter_code
_entity_poly.pdbx_strand_id
1 'polypeptide(L)'
;MHCCLCSGRREVHPDRVRADGWGRPSLSDGLHERIEVASFATERIRLDLRLEVGNDFADILEVKTSVRDRSERIQRRHAPDGSLLLFGYGQDGFTAETRVESTRPPQRPEGDHLVWEIDIGPREEWQVDLEVPVPPGMGVTEPVRGDVADIFHHRVEDPAARWLARAAELTSDHLGLERATAQTRSDMSALRLETQVGEERISLPAAGMPF
;
A
#
# COMPACT_ATOMS: atom_id res chain seq x y z
N MET A 1 -3.53 8.41 -5.34
CA MET A 1 -3.27 9.59 -4.48
C MET A 1 -2.94 10.77 -5.38
N HIS A 2 -3.62 11.89 -5.18
CA HIS A 2 -3.33 13.14 -5.89
C HIS A 2 -2.91 14.20 -4.86
N CYS A 3 -1.74 14.80 -5.06
CA CYS A 3 -1.12 15.73 -4.12
C CYS A 3 -1.08 17.14 -4.74
N CYS A 4 -1.70 18.10 -4.07
CA CYS A 4 -1.75 19.51 -4.49
C CYS A 4 -1.12 20.41 -3.42
N LEU A 5 -0.29 21.37 -3.85
CA LEU A 5 0.32 22.40 -3.02
C LEU A 5 -0.41 23.74 -3.22
N CYS A 6 -1.00 24.29 -2.16
CA CYS A 6 -1.71 25.57 -2.19
C CYS A 6 -1.16 26.50 -1.10
N SER A 7 -0.67 27.71 -1.40
CA SER A 7 -0.51 28.73 -0.34
C SER A 7 -1.72 29.65 -0.35
N GLY A 8 -2.13 30.17 0.81
CA GLY A 8 -3.27 31.08 0.96
C GLY A 8 -3.39 32.10 -0.20
N ARG A 9 -4.34 31.84 -1.11
CA ARG A 9 -4.68 32.60 -2.33
C ARG A 9 -3.61 32.75 -3.43
N ARG A 10 -2.44 32.08 -3.38
CA ARG A 10 -1.49 32.02 -4.51
C ARG A 10 -0.85 30.65 -4.66
N GLU A 11 -0.85 30.13 -5.89
CA GLU A 11 -0.06 28.95 -6.29
C GLU A 11 1.42 29.18 -5.95
N VAL A 12 2.07 28.19 -5.33
CA VAL A 12 3.50 28.19 -5.10
C VAL A 12 4.18 27.75 -6.39
N HIS A 13 5.06 28.59 -6.94
CA HIS A 13 5.81 28.24 -8.16
C HIS A 13 6.69 27.01 -7.87
N PRO A 14 6.71 25.99 -8.75
CA PRO A 14 7.44 24.73 -8.51
C PRO A 14 8.96 24.92 -8.29
N ASP A 15 9.51 26.08 -8.68
CA ASP A 15 10.93 26.41 -8.49
C ASP A 15 11.31 26.75 -7.03
N ARG A 16 10.33 26.98 -6.14
CA ARG A 16 10.60 27.40 -4.75
C ARG A 16 10.43 26.27 -3.75
N VAL A 17 9.50 25.36 -4.04
CA VAL A 17 9.16 24.21 -3.19
C VAL A 17 8.86 23.03 -4.09
N ARG A 18 9.45 21.89 -3.77
CA ARG A 18 9.16 20.62 -4.41
C ARG A 18 8.54 19.67 -3.41
N ALA A 19 7.43 19.03 -3.78
CA ALA A 19 6.89 17.88 -3.06
C ALA A 19 7.11 16.63 -3.90
N ASP A 20 7.81 15.65 -3.34
CA ASP A 20 8.01 14.34 -3.98
C ASP A 20 7.37 13.25 -3.10
N GLY A 21 6.61 12.35 -3.73
CA GLY A 21 6.15 11.11 -3.13
C GLY A 21 7.11 9.99 -3.53
N TRP A 22 7.81 9.39 -2.56
CA TRP A 22 8.67 8.25 -2.79
C TRP A 22 8.00 7.01 -2.18
N GLY A 23 7.10 6.40 -2.95
CA GLY A 23 6.50 5.11 -2.58
C GLY A 23 7.57 4.03 -2.56
N ARG A 24 7.90 3.52 -1.37
CA ARG A 24 8.68 2.30 -1.17
C ARG A 24 7.74 1.24 -0.63
N PRO A 25 7.06 0.46 -1.50
CA PRO A 25 6.14 -0.57 -1.03
C PRO A 25 6.94 -1.65 -0.29
N SER A 26 6.85 -1.68 1.03
CA SER A 26 7.22 -2.84 1.83
C SER A 26 6.03 -3.80 1.83
N LEU A 27 6.11 -4.89 1.07
CA LEU A 27 5.01 -5.86 0.89
C LEU A 27 4.63 -6.62 2.17
N SER A 28 5.25 -6.32 3.31
CA SER A 28 5.14 -7.10 4.54
C SER A 28 3.97 -6.74 5.44
N ASP A 29 3.73 -5.44 5.66
CA ASP A 29 2.82 -4.97 6.73
C ASP A 29 1.77 -3.97 6.23
N GLY A 30 1.82 -3.56 4.96
CA GLY A 30 0.92 -2.56 4.42
C GLY A 30 1.53 -1.77 3.27
N LEU A 31 0.83 -0.73 2.82
CA LEU A 31 1.44 0.30 1.97
C LEU A 31 2.09 1.37 2.86
N HIS A 32 3.33 1.71 2.56
CA HIS A 32 4.02 2.84 3.18
C HIS A 32 4.34 3.89 2.09
N GLU A 33 3.92 5.14 2.31
CA GLU A 33 4.15 6.27 1.42
C GLU A 33 4.82 7.41 2.19
N ARG A 34 5.98 7.88 1.72
CA ARG A 34 6.64 9.07 2.26
C ARG A 34 6.46 10.26 1.33
N ILE A 35 5.99 11.37 1.89
CA ILE A 35 5.90 12.66 1.20
C ILE A 35 6.91 13.62 1.81
N GLU A 36 7.81 14.14 0.97
CA GLU A 36 8.83 15.11 1.35
C GLU A 36 8.58 16.44 0.66
N VAL A 37 8.75 17.54 1.40
CA VAL A 37 8.64 18.92 0.92
C VAL A 37 9.95 19.62 1.21
N ALA A 38 10.67 20.02 0.15
CA ALA A 38 11.95 20.72 0.27
C ALA A 38 11.83 22.18 -0.18
N SER A 39 12.34 23.10 0.64
CA SER A 39 12.39 24.53 0.34
C SER A 39 13.70 24.90 -0.35
N PHE A 40 13.62 25.46 -1.55
CA PHE A 40 14.76 26.06 -2.26
C PHE A 40 14.81 27.59 -2.12
N ALA A 41 13.87 28.16 -1.36
CA ALA A 41 13.78 29.59 -1.15
C ALA A 41 14.81 30.12 -0.15
N THR A 42 15.04 31.42 -0.23
CA THR A 42 15.91 32.17 0.68
C THR A 42 15.19 32.69 1.93
N GLU A 43 13.87 32.60 1.93
CA GLU A 43 12.98 33.04 2.99
C GLU A 43 12.03 31.92 3.45
N ARG A 44 11.38 32.14 4.58
CA ARG A 44 10.38 31.22 5.14
C ARG A 44 9.10 31.22 4.30
N ILE A 45 8.56 30.03 4.03
CA ILE A 45 7.36 29.82 3.22
C ILE A 45 6.30 29.12 4.06
N ARG A 46 5.05 29.59 3.94
CA ARG A 46 3.87 28.90 4.45
C ARG A 46 3.05 28.33 3.30
N LEU A 47 2.68 27.06 3.39
CA LEU A 47 1.92 26.36 2.37
C LEU A 47 1.00 25.31 3.00
N ASP A 48 -0.06 24.98 2.28
CA ASP A 48 -0.95 23.86 2.58
C ASP A 48 -0.64 22.72 1.62
N LEU A 49 -0.26 21.57 2.18
CA LEU A 49 -0.13 20.32 1.46
C LEU A 49 -1.47 19.57 1.57
N ARG A 50 -2.18 19.38 0.45
CA ARG A 50 -3.45 18.64 0.41
C ARG A 50 -3.26 17.33 -0.33
N LEU A 51 -3.60 16.23 0.33
CA LEU A 51 -3.60 14.89 -0.25
C LEU A 51 -5.03 14.36 -0.28
N GLU A 52 -5.50 13.97 -1.46
CA GLU A 52 -6.76 13.23 -1.63
C GLU A 52 -6.51 11.72 -1.57
N VAL A 53 -7.23 11.05 -0.68
CA VAL A 53 -7.13 9.62 -0.44
C VAL A 53 -8.41 8.95 -0.92
N GLY A 54 -8.29 8.06 -1.91
CA GLY A 54 -9.43 7.31 -2.46
C GLY A 54 -9.35 5.84 -2.08
N ASN A 55 -10.52 5.22 -1.88
CA ASN A 55 -10.68 3.78 -1.77
C ASN A 55 -12.01 3.39 -2.40
N ASP A 56 -12.01 2.40 -3.28
CA ASP A 56 -13.19 1.91 -4.00
C ASP A 56 -13.64 0.51 -3.56
N PHE A 57 -12.83 -0.18 -2.73
CA PHE A 57 -13.01 -1.59 -2.36
C PHE A 57 -13.27 -2.53 -3.55
N ALA A 58 -12.72 -2.20 -4.74
CA ALA A 58 -12.83 -3.06 -5.91
C ALA A 58 -11.86 -4.26 -5.79
N ASP A 59 -12.37 -5.46 -6.01
CA ASP A 59 -11.51 -6.64 -6.12
C ASP A 59 -10.78 -6.67 -7.48
N ILE A 60 -9.61 -7.31 -7.53
CA ILE A 60 -8.74 -7.41 -8.72
C ILE A 60 -9.46 -8.05 -9.92
N LEU A 61 -10.47 -8.89 -9.68
CA LEU A 61 -11.30 -9.49 -10.72
C LEU A 61 -12.32 -8.49 -11.28
N GLU A 62 -12.78 -7.54 -10.48
CA GLU A 62 -13.76 -6.53 -10.88
C GLU A 62 -13.14 -5.48 -11.81
N VAL A 63 -11.89 -5.11 -11.57
CA VAL A 63 -11.11 -4.15 -12.39
C VAL A 63 -11.05 -4.59 -13.85
N LYS A 64 -11.12 -5.89 -14.13
CA LYS A 64 -11.06 -6.43 -15.51
C LYS A 64 -12.38 -6.32 -16.28
N THR A 65 -13.50 -6.09 -15.61
CA THR A 65 -14.82 -6.18 -16.23
C THR A 65 -15.54 -4.84 -16.19
N SER A 66 -15.72 -4.29 -15.00
CA SER A 66 -16.32 -2.97 -14.76
C SER A 66 -16.28 -2.71 -13.26
N VAL A 67 -15.71 -1.58 -12.83
CA VAL A 67 -15.73 -1.17 -11.43
C VAL A 67 -17.12 -0.60 -11.10
N ARG A 68 -17.83 -1.21 -10.14
CA ARG A 68 -19.10 -0.67 -9.63
C ARG A 68 -18.81 0.56 -8.78
N ASP A 69 -19.61 1.60 -8.95
CA ASP A 69 -19.55 2.76 -8.06
C ASP A 69 -20.09 2.40 -6.67
N ARG A 70 -19.22 2.49 -5.67
CA ARG A 70 -19.51 2.22 -4.25
C ARG A 70 -19.45 3.47 -3.40
N SER A 71 -19.21 4.64 -3.99
CA SER A 71 -18.82 5.87 -3.27
C SER A 71 -19.79 6.26 -2.16
N GLU A 72 -21.10 6.10 -2.40
CA GLU A 72 -22.17 6.42 -1.43
C GLU A 72 -22.20 5.49 -0.22
N ARG A 73 -21.67 4.27 -0.35
CA ARG A 73 -21.67 3.24 0.71
C ARG A 73 -20.39 3.24 1.53
N ILE A 74 -19.39 4.02 1.12
CA ILE A 74 -18.10 4.10 1.80
C ILE A 74 -18.18 5.19 2.87
N GLN A 75 -18.14 4.76 4.13
CA GLN A 75 -18.07 5.66 5.28
C GLN A 75 -16.63 6.12 5.48
N ARG A 76 -16.45 7.41 5.76
CA ARG A 76 -15.16 8.04 6.05
C ARG A 76 -15.18 8.59 7.46
N ARG A 77 -14.17 8.27 8.27
CA ARG A 77 -14.04 8.77 9.64
C ARG A 77 -12.60 9.13 9.94
N HIS A 78 -12.38 10.30 10.51
CA HIS A 78 -11.08 10.67 11.08
C HIS A 78 -11.04 10.32 12.56
N ALA A 79 -9.89 9.89 13.07
CA ALA A 79 -9.67 9.78 14.50
C ALA A 79 -9.67 11.16 15.16
N PRO A 80 -10.03 11.27 16.46
CA PRO A 80 -10.11 12.57 17.15
C PRO A 80 -8.79 13.36 17.18
N ASP A 81 -7.66 12.66 17.13
CA ASP A 81 -6.32 13.25 17.11
C ASP A 81 -5.82 13.55 15.68
N GLY A 82 -6.62 13.23 14.65
CA GLY A 82 -6.30 13.40 13.24
C GLY A 82 -5.30 12.39 12.67
N SER A 83 -4.74 11.48 13.48
CA SER A 83 -3.65 10.57 13.06
C SER A 83 -4.10 9.49 12.07
N LEU A 84 -5.40 9.23 11.98
CA LEU A 84 -5.97 8.13 11.22
C LEU A 84 -7.19 8.59 10.40
N LEU A 85 -7.21 8.24 9.11
CA LEU A 85 -8.38 8.25 8.25
C LEU A 85 -8.84 6.80 8.00
N LEU A 86 -10.10 6.53 8.34
CA LEU A 86 -10.74 5.23 8.22
C LEU A 86 -11.76 5.23 7.07
N PHE A 87 -11.63 4.26 6.18
CA PHE A 87 -12.66 3.91 5.19
C PHE A 87 -13.36 2.62 5.64
N GLY A 88 -14.68 2.64 5.72
CA GLY A 88 -15.49 1.46 6.02
C GLY A 88 -16.51 1.19 4.91
N TYR A 89 -16.65 -0.08 4.53
CA TYR A 89 -17.62 -0.54 3.56
C TYR A 89 -18.37 -1.77 4.09
N GLY A 90 -19.67 -1.84 3.82
CA GLY A 90 -20.51 -2.97 4.20
C GLY A 90 -21.62 -3.22 3.17
N GLN A 91 -21.75 -4.46 2.70
CA GLN A 91 -22.85 -4.90 1.84
C GLN A 91 -23.08 -6.41 1.98
N ASP A 92 -24.34 -6.84 2.16
CA ASP A 92 -24.77 -8.25 2.07
C ASP A 92 -23.91 -9.23 2.88
N GLY A 93 -23.54 -8.84 4.10
CA GLY A 93 -22.73 -9.67 5.01
C GLY A 93 -21.22 -9.55 4.80
N PHE A 94 -20.76 -8.86 3.75
CA PHE A 94 -19.37 -8.48 3.55
C PHE A 94 -19.08 -7.13 4.21
N THR A 95 -17.99 -7.06 4.97
CA THR A 95 -17.47 -5.81 5.54
C THR A 95 -15.99 -5.69 5.26
N ALA A 96 -15.56 -4.50 4.85
CA ALA A 96 -14.16 -4.19 4.62
C ALA A 96 -13.80 -2.85 5.25
N GLU A 97 -12.55 -2.74 5.67
CA GLU A 97 -12.02 -1.56 6.32
C GLU A 97 -10.60 -1.28 5.85
N THR A 98 -10.29 -0.02 5.63
CA THR A 98 -8.94 0.45 5.29
C THR A 98 -8.58 1.60 6.21
N ARG A 99 -7.42 1.49 6.85
CA ARG A 99 -6.85 2.51 7.72
C ARG A 99 -5.75 3.24 6.96
N VAL A 100 -5.70 4.56 7.07
CA VAL A 100 -4.61 5.39 6.57
C VAL A 100 -4.08 6.21 7.73
N GLU A 101 -2.94 5.78 8.25
CA GLU A 101 -2.27 6.34 9.41
C GLU A 101 -1.21 7.35 8.94
N SER A 102 -1.04 8.43 9.69
CA SER A 102 -0.10 9.50 9.36
C SER A 102 0.81 9.79 10.56
N THR A 103 2.12 9.79 10.34
CA THR A 103 3.10 10.12 11.40
C THR A 103 3.01 11.58 11.84
N ARG A 104 2.40 12.43 11.02
CA ARG A 104 2.04 13.82 11.36
C ARG A 104 0.54 14.00 11.17
N PRO A 105 -0.24 14.22 12.24
CA PRO A 105 -1.68 14.46 12.09
C PRO A 105 -1.95 15.70 11.22
N PRO A 106 -2.74 15.59 10.14
CA PRO A 106 -3.24 16.76 9.42
C PRO A 106 -4.02 17.68 10.35
N GLN A 107 -3.81 18.99 10.21
CA GLN A 107 -4.47 20.00 11.04
C GLN A 107 -5.93 20.22 10.62
N ARG A 108 -6.28 19.91 9.36
CA ARG A 108 -7.65 20.09 8.83
C ARG A 108 -8.12 18.80 8.15
N PRO A 109 -8.86 17.92 8.85
CA PRO A 109 -9.52 16.80 8.21
C PRO A 109 -10.72 17.29 7.39
N GLU A 110 -10.67 17.14 6.07
CA GLU A 110 -11.74 17.56 5.16
C GLU A 110 -12.19 16.37 4.32
N GLY A 111 -13.29 15.68 4.69
CA GLY A 111 -13.76 14.52 3.94
C GLY A 111 -12.70 13.41 3.90
N ASP A 112 -12.20 13.08 2.71
CA ASP A 112 -11.08 12.16 2.47
C ASP A 112 -9.75 12.87 2.10
N HIS A 113 -9.66 14.15 2.43
CA HIS A 113 -8.44 14.92 2.29
C HIS A 113 -7.67 15.00 3.61
N LEU A 114 -6.37 14.76 3.52
CA LEU A 114 -5.38 15.04 4.57
C LEU A 114 -4.72 16.38 4.21
N VAL A 115 -4.81 17.36 5.12
CA VAL A 115 -4.29 18.71 4.88
C VAL A 115 -3.29 19.10 5.96
N TRP A 116 -2.06 19.38 5.55
CA TRP A 116 -1.00 19.86 6.43
C TRP A 116 -0.69 21.34 6.19
N GLU A 117 -0.77 22.14 7.24
CA GLU A 117 -0.25 23.50 7.25
C GLU A 117 1.26 23.46 7.56
N ILE A 118 2.08 23.78 6.57
CA ILE A 118 3.54 23.67 6.65
C ILE A 118 4.14 25.08 6.70
N ASP A 119 4.93 25.36 7.74
CA ASP A 119 5.79 26.53 7.85
C ASP A 119 7.25 26.09 7.73
N ILE A 120 7.83 26.26 6.53
CA ILE A 120 9.16 25.74 6.16
C ILE A 120 10.16 26.87 5.98
N GLY A 121 11.32 26.76 6.61
CA GLY A 121 12.41 27.72 6.52
C GLY A 121 13.21 27.65 5.21
N PRO A 122 14.19 28.55 5.03
CA PRO A 122 15.11 28.49 3.90
C PRO A 122 15.97 27.22 3.94
N ARG A 123 16.01 26.46 2.84
CA ARG A 123 16.75 25.18 2.73
C ARG A 123 16.35 24.12 3.77
N GLU A 124 15.15 24.23 4.32
CA GLU A 124 14.60 23.24 5.23
C GLU A 124 13.79 22.20 4.45
N GLU A 125 13.67 21.02 5.06
CA GLU A 125 12.87 19.91 4.56
C GLU A 125 11.78 19.57 5.59
N TRP A 126 10.61 19.18 5.10
CA TRP A 126 9.50 18.68 5.87
C TRP A 126 9.11 17.32 5.30
N GLN A 127 8.75 16.37 6.15
CA GLN A 127 8.30 15.04 5.71
C GLN A 127 7.09 14.57 6.50
N VAL A 128 6.29 13.70 5.87
CA VAL A 128 5.27 12.88 6.52
C VAL A 128 5.30 11.47 5.93
N ASP A 129 5.10 10.49 6.79
CA ASP A 129 4.94 9.09 6.39
C ASP A 129 3.48 8.69 6.58
N LEU A 130 2.95 7.99 5.58
CA LEU A 130 1.61 7.42 5.58
C LEU A 130 1.70 5.90 5.56
N GLU A 131 0.95 5.27 6.44
CA GLU A 131 0.88 3.81 6.56
C GLU A 131 -0.55 3.33 6.32
N VAL A 132 -0.71 2.34 5.44
CA VAL A 132 -1.97 1.66 5.20
C VAL A 132 -1.78 0.19 5.56
N PRO A 133 -1.99 -0.19 6.83
CA PRO A 133 -1.72 -1.53 7.28
C PRO A 133 -2.65 -2.54 6.62
N VAL A 134 -2.14 -3.76 6.38
CA VAL A 134 -3.00 -4.87 5.96
C VAL A 134 -3.95 -5.22 7.12
N PRO A 135 -5.27 -5.29 6.91
CA PRO A 135 -6.20 -5.66 7.96
C PRO A 135 -5.89 -7.05 8.53
N PRO A 136 -5.88 -7.23 9.86
CA PRO A 136 -5.74 -8.56 10.44
C PRO A 136 -6.99 -9.39 10.10
N GLY A 137 -6.82 -10.56 9.46
CA GLY A 137 -7.93 -11.52 9.38
C GLY A 137 -8.18 -12.29 8.07
N MET A 138 -7.35 -12.21 7.03
CA MET A 138 -7.37 -13.23 5.97
C MET A 138 -5.97 -13.48 5.44
N GLY A 139 -5.44 -14.67 5.70
CA GLY A 139 -4.29 -15.23 4.99
C GLY A 139 -3.04 -14.36 4.99
N VAL A 140 -2.46 -14.10 6.16
CA VAL A 140 -1.14 -13.47 6.23
C VAL A 140 -0.10 -14.54 5.88
N THR A 141 0.30 -14.60 4.61
CA THR A 141 1.57 -15.23 4.22
C THR A 141 2.67 -14.58 5.06
N GLU A 142 3.52 -15.36 5.74
CA GLU A 142 4.62 -14.79 6.51
C GLU A 142 5.36 -13.78 5.63
N PRO A 143 5.33 -12.49 5.99
CA PRO A 143 5.84 -11.50 5.08
C PRO A 143 7.36 -11.61 4.99
N VAL A 144 7.90 -11.41 3.78
CA VAL A 144 9.35 -11.26 3.58
C VAL A 144 9.76 -9.95 4.25
N ARG A 145 10.41 -10.04 5.41
CA ARG A 145 10.87 -8.88 6.16
C ARG A 145 12.16 -8.31 5.57
N GLY A 146 12.06 -7.26 4.77
CA GLY A 146 13.21 -6.44 4.40
C GLY A 146 12.89 -5.38 3.35
N ASP A 147 13.85 -4.47 3.13
CA ASP A 147 13.79 -3.53 2.01
C ASP A 147 13.66 -4.34 0.70
N VAL A 148 12.93 -3.83 -0.28
CA VAL A 148 12.86 -4.41 -1.63
C VAL A 148 14.28 -4.64 -2.17
N ALA A 149 15.22 -3.74 -1.87
CA ALA A 149 16.64 -3.92 -2.18
C ALA A 149 17.25 -5.16 -1.48
N ASP A 150 16.91 -5.44 -0.23
CA ASP A 150 17.39 -6.62 0.50
C ASP A 150 16.77 -7.93 -0.04
N ILE A 151 15.52 -7.88 -0.54
CA ILE A 151 14.87 -8.99 -1.26
C ILE A 151 15.59 -9.25 -2.59
N PHE A 152 15.86 -8.18 -3.38
CA PHE A 152 16.61 -8.28 -4.64
C PHE A 152 18.06 -8.73 -4.45
N HIS A 153 18.67 -8.41 -3.31
CA HIS A 153 20.02 -8.84 -2.97
C HIS A 153 20.06 -10.19 -2.23
N HIS A 154 18.92 -10.90 -2.12
CA HIS A 154 18.79 -12.19 -1.43
C HIS A 154 19.32 -12.18 0.02
N ARG A 155 19.21 -11.04 0.72
CA ARG A 155 19.67 -10.87 2.11
C ARG A 155 18.58 -11.20 3.14
N VAL A 156 17.36 -11.46 2.65
CA VAL A 156 16.21 -11.90 3.46
C VAL A 156 15.86 -13.33 3.07
N GLU A 157 15.49 -14.15 4.05
CA GLU A 157 15.00 -15.50 3.81
C GLU A 157 13.63 -15.44 3.13
N ASP A 158 13.60 -15.71 1.81
CA ASP A 158 12.38 -15.69 1.00
C ASP A 158 11.60 -17.03 1.17
N PRO A 159 10.40 -17.01 1.78
CA PRO A 159 9.53 -18.17 1.89
C PRO A 159 9.11 -18.75 0.53
N ALA A 160 9.12 -17.97 -0.55
CA ALA A 160 8.89 -18.47 -1.91
C ALA A 160 10.12 -19.28 -2.40
N ALA A 161 11.34 -18.76 -2.24
CA ALA A 161 12.56 -19.50 -2.52
C ALA A 161 12.67 -20.82 -1.72
N ARG A 162 12.31 -20.81 -0.43
CA ARG A 162 12.30 -22.03 0.41
C ARG A 162 11.29 -23.07 -0.06
N TRP A 163 10.12 -22.63 -0.53
CA TRP A 163 9.11 -23.53 -1.10
C TRP A 163 9.55 -24.09 -2.45
N LEU A 164 10.10 -23.24 -3.31
CA LEU A 164 10.65 -23.63 -4.61
C LEU A 164 11.77 -24.66 -4.45
N ALA A 165 12.62 -24.52 -3.43
CA ALA A 165 13.69 -25.48 -3.12
C ALA A 165 13.17 -26.87 -2.68
N ARG A 166 11.93 -26.97 -2.21
CA ARG A 166 11.28 -28.24 -1.82
C ARG A 166 10.32 -28.77 -2.88
N ALA A 167 10.02 -28.00 -3.92
CA ALA A 167 9.09 -28.39 -4.96
C ALA A 167 9.71 -29.46 -5.88
N ALA A 168 8.88 -30.37 -6.39
CA ALA A 168 9.31 -31.45 -7.26
C ALA A 168 9.95 -30.91 -8.55
N GLU A 169 11.10 -31.47 -8.93
CA GLU A 169 11.79 -31.22 -10.19
C GLU A 169 11.36 -32.25 -11.24
N LEU A 170 11.12 -31.76 -12.47
CA LEU A 170 10.84 -32.60 -13.62
C LEU A 170 11.93 -32.37 -14.65
N THR A 171 12.60 -33.45 -15.05
CA THR A 171 13.55 -33.48 -16.16
C THR A 171 12.95 -34.25 -17.32
N SER A 172 13.06 -33.75 -18.54
CA SER A 172 12.52 -34.37 -19.75
C SER A 172 13.34 -33.99 -20.98
N ASP A 173 13.40 -34.89 -21.95
CA ASP A 173 13.90 -34.60 -23.30
C ASP A 173 13.02 -33.60 -24.08
N HIS A 174 11.81 -33.31 -23.59
CA HIS A 174 10.90 -32.34 -24.17
C HIS A 174 11.01 -30.98 -23.47
N LEU A 175 11.76 -30.05 -24.07
CA LEU A 175 11.99 -28.69 -23.56
C LEU A 175 10.70 -27.92 -23.21
N GLY A 176 9.61 -28.12 -23.95
CA GLY A 176 8.33 -27.46 -23.66
C GLY A 176 7.71 -27.93 -22.34
N LEU A 177 7.95 -29.19 -21.95
CA LEU A 177 7.43 -29.76 -20.72
C LEU A 177 8.23 -29.24 -19.53
N GLU A 178 9.57 -29.21 -19.65
CA GLU A 178 10.44 -28.60 -18.62
C GLU A 178 10.08 -27.13 -18.37
N ARG A 179 9.89 -26.35 -19.43
CA ARG A 179 9.48 -24.93 -19.33
C ARG A 179 8.13 -24.76 -18.66
N ALA A 180 7.13 -25.55 -19.07
CA ALA A 180 5.79 -25.48 -18.49
C ALA A 180 5.79 -25.84 -17.00
N THR A 181 6.56 -26.84 -16.59
CA THR A 181 6.70 -27.22 -15.19
C THR A 181 7.45 -26.16 -14.38
N ALA A 182 8.52 -25.58 -14.92
CA ALA A 182 9.23 -24.47 -14.28
C ALA A 182 8.31 -23.25 -14.06
N GLN A 183 7.54 -22.89 -15.09
CA GLN A 183 6.57 -21.80 -15.00
C GLN A 183 5.47 -22.10 -13.97
N THR A 184 4.92 -23.31 -13.98
CA THR A 184 3.88 -23.73 -13.03
C THR A 184 4.38 -23.66 -11.58
N ARG A 185 5.63 -24.04 -11.32
CA ARG A 185 6.22 -23.91 -9.97
C ARG A 185 6.33 -22.45 -9.54
N SER A 186 6.79 -21.58 -10.44
CA SER A 186 6.83 -20.14 -10.18
C SER A 186 5.44 -19.61 -9.87
N ASP A 187 4.44 -19.93 -10.71
CA ASP A 187 3.07 -19.45 -10.55
C ASP A 187 2.42 -19.96 -9.25
N MET A 188 2.60 -21.24 -8.92
CA MET A 188 2.10 -21.83 -7.67
C MET A 188 2.73 -21.20 -6.42
N SER A 189 4.01 -20.81 -6.51
CA SER A 189 4.68 -20.09 -5.40
C SER A 189 4.08 -18.71 -5.17
N ALA A 190 3.66 -18.03 -6.25
CA ALA A 190 3.04 -16.71 -6.19
C ALA A 190 1.57 -16.74 -5.74
N LEU A 191 0.86 -17.86 -6.00
CA LEU A 191 -0.53 -18.05 -5.58
C LEU A 191 -0.65 -18.52 -4.13
N ARG A 192 0.43 -18.63 -3.37
CA ARG A 192 0.40 -19.20 -2.03
C ARG A 192 -0.21 -18.22 -1.02
N LEU A 193 -1.30 -18.64 -0.39
CA LEU A 193 -1.91 -17.98 0.75
C LEU A 193 -1.70 -18.85 1.98
N GLU A 194 -0.92 -18.35 2.95
CA GLU A 194 -0.78 -19.05 4.22
C GLU A 194 -1.86 -18.56 5.17
N THR A 195 -2.62 -19.50 5.71
CA THR A 195 -3.71 -19.22 6.65
C THR A 195 -3.57 -20.12 7.88
N GLN A 196 -4.15 -19.68 8.99
CA GLN A 196 -4.19 -20.45 10.21
C GLN A 196 -5.59 -21.03 10.39
N VAL A 197 -5.70 -22.36 10.42
CA VAL A 197 -6.95 -23.08 10.68
C VAL A 197 -6.80 -23.80 12.01
N GLY A 198 -7.38 -23.24 13.06
CA GLY A 198 -7.15 -23.69 14.43
C GLY A 198 -5.71 -23.39 14.89
N GLU A 199 -4.97 -24.44 15.25
CA GLU A 199 -3.54 -24.34 15.62
C GLU A 199 -2.59 -24.64 14.44
N GLU A 200 -3.12 -25.07 13.30
CA GLU A 200 -2.32 -25.49 12.14
C GLU A 200 -2.17 -24.34 11.12
N ARG A 201 -0.94 -24.13 10.63
CA ARG A 201 -0.67 -23.25 9.50
C ARG A 201 -0.75 -24.05 8.20
N ILE A 202 -1.65 -23.65 7.32
CA ILE A 202 -1.89 -24.32 6.04
C ILE A 202 -1.60 -23.34 4.91
N SER A 203 -0.91 -23.82 3.89
CA SER A 203 -0.65 -23.08 2.65
C SER A 203 -1.64 -23.53 1.58
N LEU A 204 -2.53 -22.65 1.14
CA LEU A 204 -3.55 -22.92 0.13
C LEU A 204 -3.32 -22.04 -1.11
N PRO A 205 -3.63 -22.51 -2.32
CA PRO A 205 -3.65 -21.63 -3.48
C PRO A 205 -4.78 -20.60 -3.34
N ALA A 206 -4.47 -19.32 -3.52
CA ALA A 206 -5.43 -18.22 -3.45
C ALA A 206 -6.48 -18.27 -4.58
N ALA A 207 -6.13 -18.86 -5.72
CA ALA A 207 -7.03 -19.01 -6.86
C ALA A 207 -7.89 -20.27 -6.75
N GLY A 208 -9.21 -20.14 -6.98
CA GLY A 208 -10.14 -21.26 -7.05
C GLY A 208 -10.76 -21.70 -5.71
N MET A 209 -10.49 -20.96 -4.63
CA MET A 209 -11.16 -21.17 -3.34
C MET A 209 -12.61 -20.66 -3.43
N PRO A 210 -13.61 -21.43 -2.96
CA PRO A 210 -14.98 -20.95 -2.89
C PRO A 210 -15.06 -19.77 -1.90
N PHE A 211 -15.74 -18.71 -2.31
CA PHE A 211 -16.02 -17.52 -1.51
C PHE A 211 -17.25 -17.72 -0.61
#